data_AF-A0A1H6CQF0-F1
#
_entry.id   AF-A0A1H6CQF0-F1
#
_cell.length_a   1.000
_cell.length_b   1.000
_cell.length_c   1.000
_cell.angle_alpha   90.00
_cell.angle_beta   90.00
_cell.angle_gamma   90.00
#
_symmetry.space_group_name_H-M   'P 1'
#
loop_
_entity.id
_entity.type
_entity.pdbx_description
1 polymer ?
#
loop_
_entity_poly.entity_id
_entity_poly.type
_entity_poly.pdbx_seq_one_letter_code
_entity_poly.pdbx_strand_id
1 'polypeptide(L)'
;MIGSVHGQATAPARIAYATSKAGLEGLVCALAVDLGDRVRVKAVCPGPFDSPAMSAAAKRFSPALDEAEALTAFGRTQAMGRIREADELGRTVAFLGHLRPDNLQL
;
A
#
# COMPACT_ATOMS: atom_id res chain seq x y z
N MET A 1 -3.46 -1.84 9.94
CA MET A 1 -3.12 -2.98 9.09
C MET A 1 -2.50 -2.49 7.78
N ILE A 2 -1.58 -3.26 7.20
CA ILE A 2 -0.96 -2.96 5.90
C ILE A 2 -1.61 -3.81 4.81
N GLY A 3 -2.49 -3.18 4.04
CA GLY A 3 -3.22 -3.74 2.91
C GLY A 3 -2.41 -3.69 1.61
N SER A 4 -3.10 -3.43 0.48
CA SER A 4 -2.50 -3.16 -0.83
C SER A 4 -3.57 -2.58 -1.76
N VAL A 5 -3.17 -1.72 -2.70
CA VAL A 5 -4.06 -1.31 -3.80
C VAL A 5 -4.65 -2.49 -4.57
N HIS A 6 -3.96 -3.65 -4.60
CA HIS A 6 -4.48 -4.86 -5.22
C HIS A 6 -5.67 -5.51 -4.50
N GLY A 7 -6.03 -5.05 -3.29
CA GLY A 7 -7.29 -5.42 -2.66
C GLY A 7 -8.52 -4.82 -3.37
N GLN A 8 -8.34 -3.69 -4.05
CA GLN A 8 -9.41 -2.94 -4.72
C GLN A 8 -9.25 -2.93 -6.25
N ALA A 9 -8.03 -2.75 -6.73
CA ALA A 9 -7.68 -2.67 -8.14
C ALA A 9 -6.49 -3.60 -8.43
N THR A 10 -6.80 -4.80 -8.91
CA THR A 10 -5.80 -5.85 -9.17
C THR A 10 -5.43 -5.95 -10.65
N ALA A 11 -4.42 -6.78 -10.93
CA ALA A 11 -3.97 -7.09 -12.28
C ALA A 11 -3.74 -8.61 -12.41
N PRO A 12 -3.61 -9.14 -13.63
CA PRO A 12 -3.51 -10.58 -13.89
C PRO A 12 -2.45 -11.29 -13.03
N ALA A 13 -2.68 -12.57 -12.77
CA ALA A 13 -1.79 -13.45 -11.99
C ALA A 13 -1.54 -13.04 -10.52
N ARG A 14 -2.49 -12.30 -9.90
CA ARG A 14 -2.41 -11.91 -8.47
C ARG A 14 -3.59 -12.38 -7.61
N ILE A 15 -4.36 -13.39 -8.05
CA ILE A 15 -5.63 -13.78 -7.39
C ILE A 15 -5.48 -14.02 -5.88
N ALA A 16 -4.55 -14.88 -5.46
CA ALA A 16 -4.35 -15.18 -4.04
C ALA A 16 -3.96 -13.92 -3.24
N TYR A 17 -3.02 -13.12 -3.76
CA TYR A 17 -2.58 -11.89 -3.12
C TYR A 17 -3.72 -10.86 -3.01
N ALA A 18 -4.45 -10.63 -4.10
CA ALA A 18 -5.56 -9.70 -4.16
C ALA A 18 -6.69 -10.10 -3.19
N THR A 19 -7.08 -11.38 -3.20
CA THR A 19 -8.08 -11.92 -2.27
C THR A 19 -7.64 -11.76 -0.82
N SER A 20 -6.38 -12.10 -0.48
CA SER A 20 -5.87 -11.91 0.88
C SER A 20 -5.89 -10.44 1.30
N LYS A 21 -5.53 -9.51 0.40
CA LYS A 21 -5.50 -8.08 0.70
C LYS A 21 -6.89 -7.46 0.81
N ALA A 22 -7.85 -7.88 -0.01
CA ALA A 22 -9.26 -7.53 0.15
C ALA A 22 -9.84 -8.09 1.46
N GLY A 23 -9.44 -9.30 1.86
CA GLY A 23 -9.83 -9.89 3.15
C GLY A 23 -9.37 -9.06 4.35
N LEU A 24 -8.18 -8.45 4.28
CA LEU A 24 -7.72 -7.52 5.33
C LEU A 24 -8.60 -6.27 5.42
N GLU A 25 -9.11 -5.75 4.31
CA GLU A 25 -10.01 -4.60 4.31
C GLU A 25 -11.34 -4.95 4.99
N GLY A 26 -11.93 -6.10 4.67
CA GLY A 26 -13.12 -6.62 5.36
C GLY A 26 -12.89 -6.84 6.85
N LEU A 27 -11.74 -7.39 7.23
CA LEU A 27 -11.35 -7.60 8.62
C LEU A 27 -11.23 -6.28 9.40
N VAL A 28 -10.64 -5.25 8.79
CA VAL A 28 -10.54 -3.92 9.41
C VAL A 28 -11.93 -3.35 9.69
N CYS A 29 -12.85 -3.44 8.73
CA CYS A 29 -14.23 -2.97 8.92
C CYS A 29 -14.95 -3.73 10.04
N ALA A 30 -14.86 -5.06 10.06
CA ALA A 30 -15.47 -5.88 11.10
C ALA A 30 -14.91 -5.55 12.49
N LEU A 31 -13.58 -5.49 12.64
CA LEU A 31 -12.95 -5.15 13.92
C LEU A 31 -13.25 -3.72 14.38
N ALA A 32 -13.36 -2.77 13.45
CA ALA A 32 -13.71 -1.39 13.80
C ALA A 32 -15.12 -1.31 14.43
N VAL A 33 -16.08 -2.09 13.92
CA VAL A 33 -17.43 -2.20 14.50
C VAL A 33 -17.40 -2.93 15.83
N ASP A 34 -16.76 -4.10 15.90
CA ASP A 34 -16.74 -4.94 17.10
C ASP A 34 -16.03 -4.29 18.29
N LEU A 35 -14.93 -3.59 18.04
CA LEU A 35 -14.14 -2.96 19.08
C LEU A 35 -14.68 -1.59 19.49
N GLY A 36 -15.32 -0.86 18.55
CA GLY A 36 -15.84 0.48 18.77
C GLY A 36 -14.76 1.44 19.27
N ASP A 37 -15.12 2.31 20.21
CA ASP A 37 -14.21 3.35 20.72
C ASP A 37 -13.05 2.82 21.60
N ARG A 38 -13.07 1.53 21.95
CA ARG A 38 -12.03 0.91 22.76
C ARG A 38 -10.71 0.84 22.01
N VAL A 39 -10.77 0.49 20.72
CA VAL A 39 -9.59 0.32 19.86
C VAL A 39 -9.94 0.74 18.43
N ARG A 40 -9.21 1.73 17.92
CA ARG A 40 -9.33 2.14 16.51
C ARG A 40 -8.54 1.19 15.62
N VAL A 41 -9.21 0.64 14.60
CA VAL A 41 -8.60 -0.22 13.58
C VAL A 41 -8.65 0.49 12.24
N LYS A 42 -7.51 0.60 11.56
CA LYS A 42 -7.36 1.30 10.27
C LYS A 42 -6.52 0.48 9.32
N ALA A 43 -6.72 0.67 8.01
CA ALA A 43 -5.90 0.09 6.97
C ALA A 43 -5.16 1.18 6.18
N VAL A 44 -3.95 0.87 5.73
CA VAL A 44 -3.25 1.61 4.66
C VAL A 44 -3.03 0.65 3.51
N CYS A 45 -3.50 1.01 2.31
CA CYS A 45 -3.39 0.20 1.11
C CYS A 45 -2.35 0.82 0.16
N PRO A 46 -1.04 0.53 0.37
CA PRO A 46 0.00 1.11 -0.46
C PRO A 46 -0.05 0.58 -1.91
N GLY A 47 0.22 1.47 -2.85
CA GLY A 47 0.70 1.12 -4.18
C GLY A 47 2.22 0.89 -4.16
N PRO A 48 2.88 0.87 -5.34
CA PRO A 48 4.32 0.73 -5.39
C PRO A 48 5.08 1.80 -4.62
N PHE A 49 6.06 1.36 -3.82
CA PHE A 49 6.97 2.22 -3.08
C PHE A 49 8.36 1.60 -3.06
N ASP A 50 9.37 2.41 -2.81
CA ASP A 50 10.77 2.00 -2.82
C ASP A 50 11.03 0.99 -1.70
N SER A 51 11.40 -0.21 -2.11
CA SER A 51 11.71 -1.32 -1.24
C SER A 51 12.47 -2.38 -2.02
N PRO A 52 13.32 -3.21 -1.37
CA PRO A 52 14.06 -4.27 -2.07
C PRO A 52 13.15 -5.21 -2.87
N ALA A 53 11.95 -5.51 -2.35
CA ALA A 53 10.97 -6.35 -3.06
C ALA A 53 10.42 -5.68 -4.32
N MET A 54 10.23 -4.36 -4.31
CA MET A 54 9.78 -3.61 -5.48
C MET A 54 10.87 -3.54 -6.54
N SER A 55 12.12 -3.29 -6.17
CA SER A 55 13.24 -3.26 -7.11
C SER A 55 13.41 -4.62 -7.80
N ALA A 56 13.34 -5.72 -7.05
CA ALA A 56 13.34 -7.07 -7.59
C ALA A 56 12.14 -7.34 -8.53
N ALA A 57 10.95 -6.86 -8.16
CA ALA A 57 9.76 -7.00 -9.01
C ALA A 57 9.89 -6.20 -10.32
N ALA A 58 10.35 -4.95 -10.25
CA ALA A 58 10.58 -4.10 -11.41
C ALA A 58 11.58 -4.73 -12.38
N LYS A 59 12.70 -5.25 -11.86
CA LYS A 59 13.70 -6.00 -12.65
C LYS A 59 13.10 -7.22 -13.35
N ARG A 60 12.17 -7.94 -12.71
CA ARG A 60 11.47 -9.07 -13.34
C ARG A 60 10.55 -8.64 -14.49
N PHE A 61 9.92 -7.47 -14.39
CA PHE A 61 9.08 -6.91 -15.46
C PHE A 61 9.90 -6.27 -16.60
N SER A 62 11.15 -5.89 -16.33
CA SER A 62 12.04 -5.27 -17.32
C SER A 62 13.45 -5.89 -17.25
N PRO A 63 13.60 -7.17 -17.65
CA PRO A 63 14.83 -7.93 -17.42
C PRO A 63 16.05 -7.35 -18.14
N ALA A 64 15.84 -6.64 -19.26
CA ALA A 64 16.88 -6.02 -20.07
C ALA A 64 17.48 -4.74 -19.46
N LEU A 65 16.76 -4.06 -18.55
CA LEU A 65 17.23 -2.84 -17.90
C LEU A 65 18.00 -3.17 -16.63
N ASP A 66 18.94 -2.33 -16.20
CA ASP A 66 19.47 -2.48 -14.84
C ASP A 66 18.38 -2.26 -13.76
N GLU A 67 18.68 -2.55 -12.50
CA GLU A 67 17.68 -2.48 -11.43
C GLU A 67 17.13 -1.05 -11.22
N ALA A 68 17.99 -0.04 -11.28
CA ALA A 68 17.61 1.36 -11.06
C ALA A 68 16.79 1.90 -12.24
N GLU A 69 17.19 1.55 -13.46
CA GLU A 69 16.47 1.86 -14.70
C GLU A 69 15.10 1.17 -14.73
N ALA A 70 15.04 -0.10 -14.33
CA ALA A 70 13.78 -0.84 -14.25
C ALA A 70 12.81 -0.22 -13.24
N LEU A 71 13.31 0.17 -12.05
CA LEU A 71 12.49 0.84 -11.04
C LEU A 71 12.00 2.21 -11.53
N THR A 72 12.87 2.98 -12.20
CA THR A 72 12.51 4.27 -12.81
C THR A 72 11.46 4.10 -13.90
N ALA A 73 11.65 3.13 -14.80
CA ALA A 73 10.72 2.82 -15.88
C ALA A 73 9.36 2.39 -15.33
N PHE A 74 9.35 1.55 -14.28
CA PHE A 74 8.13 1.14 -13.60
C PHE A 74 7.45 2.34 -12.92
N GLY A 75 8.20 3.24 -12.28
CA GLY A 75 7.68 4.48 -11.69
C GLY A 75 6.89 5.34 -12.67
N ARG A 76 7.34 5.42 -13.94
CA ARG A 76 6.64 6.17 -15.00
C ARG A 76 5.26 5.62 -15.35
N THR A 77 4.98 4.36 -15.02
CA THR A 77 3.64 3.75 -15.22
C THR A 77 2.66 4.11 -14.10
N GLN A 78 3.15 4.65 -12.99
CA GLN A 78 2.32 5.05 -11.86
C GLN A 78 1.69 6.43 -12.15
N ALA A 79 0.52 6.68 -11.58
CA ALA A 79 -0.20 7.96 -11.79
C ALA A 79 0.62 9.19 -11.38
N MET A 80 1.51 9.06 -10.37
CA MET A 80 2.41 10.14 -9.94
C MET A 80 3.69 10.24 -10.79
N GLY A 81 3.88 9.36 -11.78
CA GLY A 81 5.06 9.31 -12.64
C GLY A 81 6.35 8.87 -11.94
N ARG A 82 6.28 8.43 -10.68
CA ARG A 82 7.42 7.98 -9.86
C ARG A 82 7.02 6.89 -8.87
N ILE A 83 8.04 6.22 -8.34
CA ILE A 83 7.91 5.37 -7.15
C ILE A 83 7.87 6.27 -5.91
N ARG A 84 7.04 5.88 -4.94
CA ARG A 84 6.92 6.56 -3.65
C ARG A 84 8.05 6.14 -2.73
N GLU A 85 8.57 7.03 -1.89
CA GLU A 85 9.57 6.68 -0.88
C GLU A 85 8.95 5.91 0.29
N ALA A 86 9.74 5.04 0.94
CA ALA A 86 9.30 4.32 2.14
C ALA A 86 8.86 5.27 3.27
N ASP A 87 9.55 6.41 3.42
CA ASP A 87 9.26 7.42 4.43
C ASP A 87 7.93 8.16 4.19
N GLU A 88 7.48 8.29 2.94
CA GLU A 88 6.15 8.83 2.64
C GLU A 88 5.05 7.87 3.12
N LEU A 89 5.26 6.56 2.96
CA LEU A 89 4.38 5.54 3.53
C LEU A 89 4.43 5.55 5.06
N GLY A 90 5.63 5.61 5.66
CA GLY A 90 5.82 5.68 7.10
C GLY A 90 5.11 6.87 7.75
N ARG A 91 5.23 8.06 7.15
CA ARG A 91 4.50 9.26 7.61
C ARG A 91 3.00 9.11 7.54
N THR A 92 2.48 8.46 6.50
CA THR A 92 1.04 8.17 6.37
C THR A 92 0.55 7.25 7.51
N VAL A 93 1.31 6.19 7.80
CA VAL A 93 1.00 5.27 8.90
C VAL A 93 1.04 5.98 10.25
N ALA A 94 2.08 6.78 10.49
CA ALA A 94 2.24 7.55 11.72
C ALA A 94 1.07 8.54 11.91
N PHE A 95 0.71 9.29 10.87
CA PHE A 95 -0.43 10.20 10.87
C PHE A 95 -1.72 9.47 11.24
N LEU A 96 -2.04 8.35 10.56
CA LEU A 96 -3.27 7.61 10.82
C LEU A 96 -3.32 6.99 12.22
N GLY A 97 -2.18 6.55 12.75
CA GLY A 97 -2.05 6.06 14.12
C GLY A 97 -2.44 7.13 15.15
N HIS A 98 -1.99 8.37 14.94
CA HIS A 98 -2.26 9.50 15.82
C HIS A 98 -3.62 10.17 15.59
N LEU A 99 -4.22 10.01 14.39
CA LEU A 99 -5.47 10.67 14.02
C LEU A 99 -6.66 10.22 14.88
N ARG A 100 -7.16 11.11 15.74
CA ARG A 100 -8.37 10.94 16.55
C ARG A 100 -9.50 11.86 16.02
N PRO A 101 -10.79 11.55 16.27
CA PRO A 101 -11.91 12.35 15.79
C PRO A 101 -11.86 13.82 16.24
N ASP A 102 -11.37 14.07 17.46
CA ASP A 102 -11.17 15.37 18.10
C ASP A 102 -10.00 16.19 17.50
N ASN A 103 -9.16 15.58 16.67
CA ASN A 103 -7.94 16.19 16.14
C ASN A 103 -8.01 16.38 14.61
N LEU A 104 -9.20 16.29 14.00
CA LEU A 104 -9.46 16.63 12.60
C LEU A 104 -9.67 18.14 12.49
N GLN A 105 -8.57 18.90 12.38
CA GLN A 105 -8.62 20.25 11.82
C GLN A 105 -8.05 20.16 10.39
N LEU A 106 -8.94 20.25 9.40
CA LEU A 106 -8.60 20.41 7.98
C LEU A 106 -8.79 21.88 7.60
#